data_AF-A0A251ZT16-F1
#
_entry.id   AF-A0A251ZT16-F1
#
_cell.length_a   1.000
_cell.length_b   1.000
_cell.length_c   1.000
_cell.angle_alpha   90.00
_cell.angle_beta   90.00
_cell.angle_gamma   90.00
#
_symmetry.space_group_name_H-M   'P 1'
#
loop_
_entity.id
_entity.type
_entity.pdbx_description
1 polymer ?
#
loop_
_entity_poly.entity_id
_entity_poly.type
_entity_poly.pdbx_seq_one_letter_code
_entity_poly.pdbx_strand_id
1 'polypeptide(L)'
;MANRRKKKISALPAVVTKHHLELPYKRGEFALETAVDPDDQKQKVTRLRRKCVYDEMLNRGSINQDQRDAAERYAILCEKSFGGSGDLYAKINLLKEGIHGHYDGPTLKQSEAYDKLFKIWEEMGRYHRDILNMIVLGNMSTKEISERKRLNLHYTMGQVLSTFILLEEAMKDL
;
A
#
# COMPACT_ATOMS: atom_id res chain seq x y z
N MET A 1 7.47 35.45 37.16
CA MET A 1 8.33 34.28 36.84
C MET A 1 7.65 33.47 35.75
N ALA A 2 8.20 33.45 34.54
CA ALA A 2 7.59 32.78 33.39
C ALA A 2 7.94 31.28 33.41
N ASN A 3 6.94 30.44 33.65
CA ASN A 3 7.06 28.98 33.60
C ASN A 3 7.17 28.52 32.13
N ARG A 4 8.38 28.57 31.56
CA ARG A 4 8.68 27.95 30.26
C ARG A 4 8.66 26.43 30.44
N ARG A 5 7.50 25.80 30.19
CA ARG A 5 7.42 24.35 29.97
C ARG A 5 8.39 23.99 28.86
N LYS A 6 9.52 23.37 29.20
CA LYS A 6 10.44 22.75 28.24
C LYS A 6 9.61 21.78 27.39
N LYS A 7 9.37 22.11 26.12
CA LYS A 7 8.85 21.15 25.14
C LYS A 7 9.79 19.94 25.19
N LYS A 8 9.31 18.80 25.71
CA LYS A 8 10.02 17.52 25.54
C LYS A 8 10.23 17.37 24.03
N ILE A 9 11.48 17.41 23.60
CA ILE A 9 11.86 16.94 22.27
C ILE A 9 11.44 15.47 22.29
N SER A 10 10.33 15.13 21.62
CA SER A 10 9.86 13.75 21.60
C SER A 10 10.95 12.94 20.91
N ALA A 11 11.65 12.10 21.67
CA ALA A 11 12.57 11.13 21.09
C ALA A 11 11.80 10.30 20.05
N LEU A 12 12.43 10.04 18.91
CA LEU A 12 11.83 9.17 17.91
C LEU A 12 11.54 7.80 18.54
N PRO A 13 10.45 7.13 18.13
CA PRO A 13 10.14 5.79 18.63
C PRO A 13 11.32 4.83 18.42
N ALA A 14 11.60 3.96 19.39
CA ALA A 14 12.77 3.08 19.35
C ALA A 14 12.81 2.18 18.10
N VAL A 15 11.65 1.76 17.59
CA VAL A 15 11.52 0.98 16.35
C VAL A 15 11.97 1.77 15.11
N VAL A 16 11.81 3.10 15.10
CA VAL A 16 12.24 3.97 13.99
C VAL A 16 13.77 4.06 13.97
N THR A 17 14.37 4.29 15.13
CA THR A 17 15.83 4.40 15.26
C THR A 17 16.54 3.06 15.08
N LYS A 18 15.92 1.95 15.52
CA LYS A 18 16.47 0.59 15.37
C LYS A 18 16.65 0.19 13.91
N HIS A 19 15.73 0.63 13.04
CA HIS A 19 15.71 0.25 11.62
C HIS A 19 16.20 1.37 10.68
N HIS A 20 16.77 2.45 11.22
CA HIS A 20 17.26 3.60 10.44
C HIS A 20 16.19 4.22 9.52
N LEU A 21 14.95 4.31 10.01
CA LEU A 21 13.78 4.82 9.27
C LEU A 21 13.41 6.25 9.67
N GLU A 22 14.34 7.02 10.23
CA GLU A 22 14.07 8.35 10.81
C GLU A 22 13.52 9.33 9.78
N LEU A 23 14.11 9.35 8.58
CA LEU A 23 13.71 10.26 7.51
C LEU A 23 12.31 9.91 6.95
N PRO A 24 12.03 8.66 6.52
CA PRO A 24 10.68 8.26 6.12
C PRO A 24 9.62 8.47 7.21
N TYR A 25 9.95 8.16 8.47
CA TYR A 25 9.03 8.36 9.60
C TYR A 25 8.71 9.85 9.80
N LYS A 26 9.72 10.73 9.76
CA LYS A 26 9.51 12.19 9.86
C LYS A 26 8.70 12.77 8.70
N ARG A 27 8.75 12.13 7.53
CA ARG A 27 7.93 12.47 6.36
C ARG A 27 6.48 11.98 6.46
N GLY A 28 6.13 11.24 7.51
CA GLY A 28 4.79 10.69 7.71
C GLY A 28 4.48 9.47 6.84
N GLU A 29 5.51 8.83 6.27
CA GLU A 29 5.36 7.63 5.43
C GLU A 29 5.02 6.38 6.26
N PHE A 30 5.23 6.44 7.58
CA PHE A 30 4.96 5.36 8.52
C PHE A 30 4.09 5.82 9.69
N ALA A 31 3.16 4.96 10.08
CA ALA A 31 2.38 5.04 11.31
C ALA A 31 2.88 4.00 12.32
N LEU A 32 2.76 4.31 13.61
CA LEU A 32 2.95 3.32 14.66
C LEU A 32 1.65 2.54 14.83
N GLU A 33 1.76 1.22 14.79
CA GLU A 33 0.66 0.31 15.07
C GLU A 33 1.04 -0.56 16.27
N THR A 34 0.11 -0.76 17.20
CA THR A 34 0.28 -1.76 18.26
C THR A 34 -0.54 -2.98 17.90
N ALA A 35 0.14 -4.08 17.59
CA ALA A 35 -0.48 -5.34 17.19
C ALA A 35 -0.02 -6.47 18.10
N VAL A 36 -0.74 -7.58 18.06
CA VAL A 36 -0.33 -8.82 18.73
C VAL A 36 0.93 -9.35 18.04
N ASP A 37 1.89 -9.83 18.84
CA ASP A 37 3.09 -10.47 18.32
C ASP A 37 2.69 -11.77 17.60
N PRO A 38 3.05 -11.96 16.32
CA PRO A 38 2.76 -13.20 15.61
C PRO A 38 3.40 -14.43 16.26
N ASP A 39 4.49 -14.26 17.00
CA ASP A 39 5.20 -15.35 17.68
C ASP A 39 4.72 -15.56 19.13
N ASP A 40 4.07 -14.55 19.75
CA ASP A 40 3.45 -14.65 21.06
C ASP A 40 2.13 -13.87 21.14
N GLN A 41 1.01 -14.61 21.06
CA GLN A 41 -0.33 -14.02 21.07
C GLN A 41 -0.69 -13.28 22.37
N LYS A 42 0.08 -13.45 23.46
CA LYS A 42 -0.13 -12.74 24.73
C LYS A 42 0.59 -11.40 24.78
N GLN A 43 1.52 -11.16 23.86
CA GLN A 43 2.32 -9.94 23.81
C GLN A 43 1.79 -8.98 22.74
N LYS A 44 1.73 -7.69 23.08
CA LYS A 44 1.50 -6.62 22.10
C LYS A 44 2.81 -5.91 21.81
N VAL A 45 3.14 -5.78 20.53
CA VAL A 45 4.34 -5.11 20.06
C VAL A 45 3.97 -3.88 19.23
N THR A 46 4.75 -2.81 19.40
CA THR A 46 4.64 -1.62 18.56
C THR A 46 5.50 -1.80 17.32
N ARG A 47 4.86 -1.82 16.15
CA ARG A 47 5.50 -1.95 14.84
C ARG A 47 5.32 -0.68 14.01
N LEU A 48 6.20 -0.47 13.05
CA LEU A 48 6.02 0.54 12.00
C LEU A 48 5.23 -0.10 10.87
N ARG A 49 4.15 0.58 10.46
CA ARG A 49 3.37 0.23 9.28
C ARG A 49 3.36 1.41 8.33
N ARG A 50 3.35 1.16 7.02
CA ARG A 50 3.23 2.22 6.02
C ARG A 50 1.93 2.98 6.24
N LYS A 51 1.96 4.31 6.16
CA LYS A 51 0.73 5.11 6.16
C LYS A 51 0.08 4.98 4.78
N CYS A 52 -1.11 4.39 4.73
CA CYS A 52 -1.80 4.09 3.49
C CYS A 52 -3.10 4.88 3.35
N VAL A 53 -3.36 5.46 2.18
CA VAL A 53 -4.60 6.20 1.87
C VAL A 53 -5.84 5.33 2.08
N TYR A 54 -5.75 4.02 1.81
CA TYR A 54 -6.87 3.11 2.00
C TYR A 54 -7.24 2.88 3.48
N ASP A 55 -6.34 3.12 4.44
CA ASP A 55 -6.72 3.13 5.87
C ASP A 55 -7.58 4.36 6.19
N GLU A 56 -7.30 5.51 5.57
CA GLU A 56 -8.16 6.70 5.68
C GLU A 56 -9.52 6.48 5.02
N MET A 57 -9.57 5.74 3.90
CA MET A 57 -10.81 5.36 3.24
C MET A 57 -11.66 4.41 4.10
N LEU A 58 -11.03 3.43 4.77
CA LEU A 58 -11.70 2.57 5.75
C LEU A 58 -12.27 3.38 6.92
N ASN A 59 -11.48 4.28 7.50
CA ASN A 59 -11.90 5.11 8.62
C ASN A 59 -13.09 6.04 8.28
N ARG A 60 -13.26 6.39 7.00
CA ARG A 60 -14.40 7.19 6.50
C ARG A 60 -15.59 6.32 6.07
N GLY A 61 -15.48 4.99 6.14
CA GLY A 61 -16.50 4.06 5.67
C GLY A 61 -16.64 4.00 4.15
N SER A 62 -15.64 4.48 3.39
CA SER A 62 -15.66 4.44 1.92
C SER A 62 -15.36 3.05 1.37
N ILE A 63 -14.58 2.26 2.10
CA ILE A 63 -14.32 0.84 1.81
C ILE A 63 -14.55 0.03 3.10
N ASN A 64 -14.79 -1.26 2.94
CA ASN A 64 -14.92 -2.20 4.06
C ASN A 64 -13.55 -2.80 4.45
N GLN A 65 -13.55 -3.62 5.51
CA GLN A 65 -12.33 -4.27 6.01
C GLN A 65 -11.75 -5.25 4.98
N ASP A 66 -12.57 -6.02 4.28
CA ASP A 66 -12.14 -7.00 3.29
C ASP A 66 -11.41 -6.35 2.11
N GLN A 67 -11.91 -5.20 1.63
CA GLN A 67 -11.30 -4.38 0.59
C GLN A 67 -9.96 -3.78 1.03
N ARG A 68 -9.88 -3.32 2.28
CA ARG A 68 -8.62 -2.86 2.86
C ARG A 68 -7.62 -4.01 2.96
N ASP A 69 -8.05 -5.20 3.38
CA ASP A 69 -7.19 -6.36 3.50
C ASP A 69 -6.77 -6.93 2.14
N ALA A 70 -7.61 -6.81 1.12
CA ALA A 70 -7.25 -7.10 -0.26
C ALA A 70 -6.17 -6.13 -0.77
N ALA A 71 -6.28 -4.83 -0.47
CA ALA A 71 -5.25 -3.84 -0.82
C ALA A 71 -3.92 -4.09 -0.11
N GLU A 72 -3.94 -4.47 1.18
CA GLU A 72 -2.72 -4.83 1.91
C GLU A 72 -2.08 -6.09 1.30
N ARG A 73 -2.88 -7.14 1.01
CA ARG A 73 -2.40 -8.35 0.34
C ARG A 73 -1.80 -8.05 -1.04
N TYR A 74 -2.41 -7.13 -1.79
CA TYR A 74 -1.91 -6.69 -3.09
C TYR A 74 -0.54 -6.01 -2.97
N ALA A 75 -0.38 -5.09 -2.01
CA ALA A 75 0.89 -4.42 -1.74
C ALA A 75 2.00 -5.44 -1.41
N ILE A 76 1.70 -6.41 -0.55
CA ILE A 76 2.63 -7.48 -0.17
C ILE A 76 3.00 -8.36 -1.37
N LEU A 77 2.04 -8.69 -2.25
CA LEU A 77 2.34 -9.44 -3.47
C LEU A 77 3.29 -8.64 -4.38
N CYS A 78 3.04 -7.35 -4.57
CA CYS A 78 3.92 -6.45 -5.33
C CYS A 78 5.34 -6.41 -4.75
N GLU A 79 5.48 -6.31 -3.42
CA GLU A 79 6.77 -6.38 -2.72
C GLU A 79 7.48 -7.73 -2.94
N LYS A 80 6.73 -8.83 -2.85
CA LYS A 80 7.27 -10.18 -3.07
C LYS A 80 7.74 -10.39 -4.49
N SER A 81 7.05 -9.85 -5.49
CA SER A 81 7.39 -10.00 -6.91
C SER A 81 8.57 -9.14 -7.34
N PHE A 82 8.62 -7.87 -6.91
CA PHE A 82 9.60 -6.89 -7.42
C PHE A 82 10.67 -6.46 -6.41
N GLY A 83 10.64 -7.05 -5.22
CA GLY A 83 11.54 -6.75 -4.10
C GLY A 83 11.14 -5.50 -3.32
N GLY A 84 11.32 -5.54 -1.99
CA GLY A 84 10.90 -4.45 -1.07
C GLY A 84 11.77 -3.19 -1.07
N SER A 85 12.85 -3.13 -1.86
CA SER A 85 13.74 -1.96 -1.94
C SER A 85 13.50 -1.16 -3.22
N GLY A 86 12.85 0.01 -3.08
CA GLY A 86 12.68 1.01 -4.14
C GLY A 86 11.23 1.42 -4.36
N ASP A 87 11.04 2.42 -5.23
CA ASP A 87 9.72 2.91 -5.61
C ASP A 87 8.98 1.86 -6.45
N LEU A 88 8.20 1.00 -5.78
CA LEU A 88 7.39 -0.05 -6.41
C LEU A 88 6.38 0.52 -7.40
N TYR A 89 5.83 1.69 -7.13
CA TYR A 89 4.90 2.36 -8.05
C TYR A 89 5.60 2.72 -9.36
N ALA A 90 6.79 3.33 -9.29
CA ALA A 90 7.59 3.60 -10.48
C ALA A 90 7.98 2.31 -11.21
N LYS A 91 8.48 1.29 -10.50
CA LYS A 91 8.88 0.01 -11.10
C LYS A 91 7.74 -0.65 -11.87
N ILE A 92 6.55 -0.76 -11.24
CA ILE A 92 5.41 -1.45 -11.84
C ILE A 92 4.80 -0.65 -13.00
N ASN A 93 4.84 0.69 -12.95
CA ASN A 93 4.38 1.52 -14.08
C ASN A 93 5.37 1.53 -15.25
N LEU A 94 6.65 1.26 -15.00
CA LEU A 94 7.67 1.14 -16.04
C LEU A 94 7.67 -0.23 -16.72
N LEU A 95 6.95 -1.21 -16.18
CA LEU A 95 6.70 -2.47 -16.88
C LEU A 95 5.94 -2.15 -18.17
N LYS A 96 6.65 -2.20 -19.29
CA LYS A 96 6.07 -1.95 -20.61
C LYS A 96 4.84 -2.82 -20.80
N GLU A 97 3.78 -2.21 -21.32
CA GLU A 97 2.60 -2.92 -21.80
C GLU A 97 3.03 -3.98 -22.82
N GLY A 98 2.67 -5.24 -22.58
CA GLY A 98 2.99 -6.34 -23.49
C GLY A 98 4.02 -7.36 -22.99
N ILE A 99 4.51 -7.28 -21.74
CA ILE A 99 5.08 -8.45 -21.07
C ILE A 99 3.90 -9.38 -20.72
N HIS A 100 3.41 -10.08 -21.74
CA HIS A 100 2.55 -11.25 -21.62
C HIS A 100 3.46 -12.44 -21.40
N GLY A 101 3.51 -12.95 -20.17
CA GLY A 101 4.31 -14.12 -19.86
C GLY A 101 4.82 -14.16 -18.42
N HIS A 102 5.37 -15.33 -18.10
CA HIS A 102 6.06 -15.63 -16.87
C HIS A 102 7.19 -14.62 -16.63
N TYR A 103 7.24 -14.04 -15.44
CA TYR A 103 8.40 -13.28 -15.00
C TYR A 103 9.41 -14.28 -14.44
N ASP A 104 10.53 -14.46 -15.15
CA ASP A 104 11.71 -15.16 -14.62
C ASP A 104 12.38 -14.28 -13.56
N GLY A 105 11.67 -14.11 -12.44
CA GLY A 105 12.21 -13.44 -11.28
C GLY A 105 13.48 -14.13 -10.81
N PRO A 106 14.36 -13.43 -10.08
CA PRO A 106 15.60 -14.00 -9.57
C PRO A 106 15.41 -15.27 -8.72
N THR A 107 14.20 -15.49 -8.21
CA THR A 107 13.82 -16.64 -7.40
C THR A 107 12.47 -17.21 -7.81
N LEU A 108 12.27 -18.52 -7.59
CA LEU A 108 10.99 -19.19 -7.82
C LEU A 108 9.83 -18.51 -7.06
N LYS A 109 10.07 -18.06 -5.82
CA LYS A 109 9.07 -17.35 -5.01
C LYS A 109 8.65 -16.01 -5.61
N GLN A 110 9.59 -15.27 -6.22
CA GLN A 110 9.29 -14.01 -6.91
C GLN A 110 8.46 -14.27 -8.16
N SER A 111 8.80 -15.32 -8.90
CA SER A 111 8.07 -15.74 -10.08
C SER A 111 6.63 -16.18 -9.74
N GLU A 112 6.44 -17.06 -8.75
CA GLU A 112 5.11 -17.48 -8.27
C GLU A 112 4.26 -16.30 -7.79
N ALA A 113 4.85 -15.35 -7.07
CA ALA A 113 4.16 -14.13 -6.64
C ALA A 113 3.75 -13.27 -7.85
N TYR A 114 4.60 -13.18 -8.87
CA TYR A 114 4.29 -12.46 -10.10
C TYR A 114 3.14 -13.12 -10.87
N ASP A 115 3.13 -14.44 -10.99
CA ASP A 115 2.03 -15.16 -11.65
C ASP A 115 0.68 -14.90 -10.97
N LYS A 116 0.67 -14.80 -9.63
CA LYS A 116 -0.53 -14.38 -8.88
C LYS A 116 -0.92 -12.93 -9.19
N LEU A 117 0.03 -12.00 -9.19
CA LEU A 117 -0.24 -10.59 -9.56
C LEU A 117 -0.77 -10.46 -10.98
N PHE A 118 -0.23 -11.26 -11.92
CA PHE A 118 -0.62 -11.22 -13.31
C PHE A 118 -2.08 -11.60 -13.48
N LYS A 119 -2.56 -12.65 -12.79
CA LYS A 119 -3.99 -13.02 -12.78
C LYS A 119 -4.88 -11.87 -12.30
N ILE A 120 -4.52 -11.22 -11.19
CA ILE A 120 -5.24 -10.04 -10.67
C ILE A 120 -5.28 -8.95 -11.74
N TRP A 121 -4.15 -8.67 -12.39
CA TRP A 121 -4.06 -7.61 -13.38
C TRP A 121 -4.88 -7.88 -14.64
N GLU A 122 -4.96 -9.14 -15.07
CA GLU A 122 -5.82 -9.54 -16.19
C GLU A 122 -7.29 -9.34 -15.85
N GLU A 123 -7.72 -9.77 -14.67
CA GLU A 123 -9.11 -9.68 -14.23
C GLU A 123 -9.58 -8.23 -14.03
N MET A 124 -8.75 -7.40 -13.36
CA MET A 124 -9.08 -5.99 -13.12
C MET A 124 -9.05 -5.15 -14.40
N GLY A 125 -8.28 -5.58 -15.40
CA GLY A 125 -8.01 -4.80 -16.59
C GLY A 125 -7.11 -3.57 -16.33
N ARG A 126 -6.58 -3.02 -17.43
CA ARG A 126 -5.56 -1.97 -17.40
C ARG A 126 -5.98 -0.72 -16.63
N TYR A 127 -7.22 -0.27 -16.83
CA TYR A 127 -7.72 0.97 -16.25
C TYR A 127 -7.78 0.91 -14.72
N HIS A 128 -8.39 -0.14 -14.17
CA HIS A 128 -8.52 -0.30 -12.73
C HIS A 128 -7.18 -0.65 -12.08
N ARG A 129 -6.31 -1.43 -12.74
CA ARG A 129 -4.94 -1.65 -12.30
C ARG A 129 -4.17 -0.34 -12.12
N ASP A 130 -4.26 0.59 -13.07
CA ASP A 130 -3.54 1.86 -12.99
C ASP A 130 -4.02 2.71 -11.79
N ILE A 131 -5.34 2.78 -11.58
CA ILE A 131 -5.92 3.42 -10.39
C ILE A 131 -5.47 2.72 -9.11
N LEU A 132 -5.49 1.38 -9.09
CA LEU A 132 -5.07 0.59 -7.93
C LEU A 132 -3.62 0.88 -7.57
N ASN A 133 -2.73 0.91 -8.56
CA ASN A 133 -1.32 1.22 -8.36
C ASN A 133 -1.13 2.64 -7.83
N MET A 134 -1.87 3.63 -8.32
CA MET A 134 -1.81 5.00 -7.79
C MET A 134 -2.16 5.04 -6.30
N ILE A 135 -3.16 4.27 -5.86
CA ILE A 135 -3.60 4.27 -4.47
C ILE A 135 -2.69 3.43 -3.59
N VAL A 136 -2.53 2.14 -3.91
CA VAL A 136 -1.90 1.18 -3.01
C VAL A 136 -0.39 1.32 -3.00
N LEU A 137 0.22 1.55 -4.16
CA LEU A 137 1.67 1.67 -4.29
C LEU A 137 2.11 3.12 -4.29
N GLY A 138 1.37 4.00 -4.97
CA GLY A 138 1.64 5.43 -5.07
C GLY A 138 1.14 6.24 -3.87
N ASN A 139 0.32 5.65 -3.00
CA ASN A 139 -0.28 6.31 -1.84
C ASN A 139 -1.03 7.61 -2.19
N MET A 140 -1.61 7.69 -3.38
CA MET A 140 -2.32 8.87 -3.88
C MET A 140 -3.76 8.90 -3.38
N SER A 141 -4.21 10.07 -2.95
CA SER A 141 -5.61 10.34 -2.68
C SER A 141 -6.44 10.40 -3.96
N THR A 142 -7.75 10.22 -3.84
CA THR A 142 -8.67 10.34 -4.98
C THR A 142 -8.58 11.70 -5.67
N LYS A 143 -8.29 12.77 -4.90
CA LYS A 143 -8.07 14.10 -5.44
C LYS A 143 -6.84 14.16 -6.34
N GLU A 144 -5.70 13.67 -5.85
CA GLU A 144 -4.46 13.62 -6.63
C GLU A 144 -4.62 12.77 -7.90
N ILE A 145 -5.36 11.66 -7.83
CA ILE A 145 -5.66 10.82 -8.99
C ILE A 145 -6.52 11.59 -10.00
N SER A 146 -7.54 12.32 -9.54
CA SER A 146 -8.41 13.11 -10.42
C SER A 146 -7.63 14.20 -11.16
N GLU A 147 -6.71 14.87 -10.48
CA GLU A 147 -5.83 15.89 -11.06
C GLU A 147 -4.84 15.27 -12.06
N ARG A 148 -4.19 14.16 -11.67
CA ARG A 148 -3.21 13.45 -12.52
C ARG A 148 -3.85 12.91 -13.79
N LYS A 149 -5.07 12.39 -13.70
CA LYS A 149 -5.82 11.85 -14.84
C LYS A 149 -6.64 12.90 -15.59
N ARG A 150 -6.69 14.14 -15.09
CA ARG A 150 -7.54 15.23 -15.61
C ARG A 150 -9.02 14.83 -15.72
N LEU A 151 -9.52 14.17 -14.68
CA LEU A 151 -10.90 13.70 -14.57
C LEU A 151 -11.66 14.48 -13.49
N ASN A 152 -12.99 14.44 -13.57
CA ASN A 152 -13.84 14.98 -12.51
C ASN A 152 -13.69 14.16 -11.22
N LEU A 153 -13.56 14.83 -10.07
CA LEU A 153 -13.36 14.18 -8.78
C LEU A 153 -14.44 13.16 -8.42
N HIS A 154 -15.72 13.47 -8.64
CA HIS A 154 -16.83 12.56 -8.33
C HIS A 154 -16.78 11.31 -9.21
N TYR A 155 -16.45 11.48 -10.49
CA TYR A 155 -16.24 10.35 -11.39
C TYR A 155 -15.05 9.51 -10.90
N THR A 156 -13.92 10.14 -10.55
CA THR A 156 -12.75 9.44 -10.01
C THR A 156 -13.07 8.69 -8.73
N MET A 157 -13.87 9.24 -7.81
CA MET A 157 -14.35 8.53 -6.62
C MET A 157 -15.07 7.23 -6.98
N GLY A 158 -16.00 7.26 -7.93
CA GLY A 158 -16.69 6.06 -8.39
C GLY A 158 -15.73 5.01 -8.97
N GLN A 159 -14.75 5.44 -9.75
CA GLN A 159 -13.73 4.55 -10.32
C GLN A 159 -12.83 3.94 -9.26
N VAL A 160 -12.43 4.72 -8.26
CA VAL A 160 -11.64 4.23 -7.12
C VAL A 160 -12.41 3.15 -6.35
N LEU A 161 -13.68 3.40 -6.02
CA LEU A 161 -14.49 2.41 -5.29
C LEU A 161 -14.71 1.14 -6.10
N SER A 162 -15.00 1.27 -7.39
CA SER A 162 -15.10 0.12 -8.31
C SER A 162 -13.80 -0.68 -8.38
N THR A 163 -12.64 -0.03 -8.37
CA THR A 163 -11.33 -0.70 -8.32
C THR A 163 -11.16 -1.54 -7.04
N PHE A 164 -11.63 -1.10 -5.88
CA PHE A 164 -11.56 -1.89 -4.64
C PHE A 164 -12.50 -3.10 -4.64
N ILE A 165 -13.68 -2.98 -5.26
CA ILE A 165 -14.60 -4.10 -5.44
C ILE A 165 -13.96 -5.17 -6.34
N LEU A 166 -13.45 -4.77 -7.50
CA LEU A 166 -12.78 -5.69 -8.43
C LEU A 166 -11.53 -6.34 -7.82
N LEU A 167 -10.77 -5.60 -7.01
CA LEU A 167 -9.62 -6.18 -6.30
C LEU A 167 -10.06 -7.24 -5.29
N GLU A 168 -11.11 -6.96 -4.53
CA GLU A 168 -11.64 -7.90 -3.54
C GLU A 168 -12.11 -9.20 -4.22
N GLU A 169 -12.78 -9.08 -5.37
CA GLU A 169 -13.21 -10.22 -6.21
C GLU A 169 -12.00 -11.00 -6.72
N ALA A 170 -11.05 -10.33 -7.41
CA ALA A 170 -9.86 -10.98 -7.96
C ALA A 170 -8.96 -11.65 -6.91
N MET A 171 -9.03 -11.21 -5.66
CA MET A 171 -8.28 -11.77 -4.55
C MET A 171 -8.96 -12.98 -3.89
N LYS A 172 -10.25 -13.22 -4.13
CA LYS A 172 -10.94 -14.42 -3.63
C LYS A 172 -10.51 -15.69 -4.37
N ASP A 173 -10.05 -15.53 -5.61
CA ASP A 173 -9.73 -16.64 -6.52
C ASP A 173 -8.24 -17.06 -6.49
N LEU A 174 -7.46 -16.63 -5.47
CA LEU A 174 -5.98 -16.74 -5.39
C LEU A 174 -5.42 -17.56 -4.23
#